data_AF-A0A6M7XRK2-F1
#
_entry.id   AF-A0A6M7XRK2-F1
#
_cell.length_a   1.000
_cell.length_b   1.000
_cell.length_c   1.000
_cell.angle_alpha   90.00
_cell.angle_beta   90.00
_cell.angle_gamma   90.00
#
_symmetry.space_group_name_H-M   'P 1'
#
loop_
_entity.id
_entity.type
_entity.pdbx_description
1 polymer ?
#
loop_
_entity_poly.entity_id
_entity_poly.type
_entity_poly.pdbx_seq_one_letter_code
_entity_poly.pdbx_strand_id
1 'polypeptide(L)'
;MTDHGEILRRAAAGELSEADETALADRVVEALRLYDRHVQLGMELQDANGDEIKALQAVCRYLSQTAIPPWMTMPFWLRITDLRAPEFRESSASLPEAQLWPKTFASAAISQYKILHLRTISDAAKHVAKLTGFDHEMILAFRKRTIDEREKGTVRRAGYDHYLEYFKSIPAEDFEATVFVDLAQISAIPAEKKRAHRK
;
A
#
# COMPACT_ATOMS: atom_id res chain seq x y z
N MET A 1 -17.88 41.45 10.73
CA MET A 1 -17.87 40.03 11.13
C MET A 1 -19.04 39.82 12.07
N THR A 2 -19.91 38.87 11.77
CA THR A 2 -21.10 38.58 12.59
C THR A 2 -20.69 37.78 13.83
N ASP A 3 -21.03 38.25 15.03
CA ASP A 3 -20.76 37.53 16.28
C ASP A 3 -21.83 36.43 16.48
N HIS A 4 -21.48 35.21 16.11
CA HIS A 4 -22.39 34.06 16.24
C HIS A 4 -22.66 33.65 17.70
N GLY A 5 -21.78 34.02 18.64
CA GLY A 5 -22.02 33.81 20.06
C GLY A 5 -23.11 34.75 20.59
N GLU A 6 -23.31 35.90 19.96
CA GLU A 6 -24.40 36.83 20.24
C GLU A 6 -25.73 36.35 19.61
N ILE A 7 -25.69 35.76 18.42
CA ILE A 7 -26.86 35.13 17.78
C ILE A 7 -27.41 33.97 18.63
N LEU A 8 -26.52 33.09 19.12
CA LEU A 8 -26.93 31.96 19.98
C LEU A 8 -27.51 32.40 21.33
N ARG A 9 -26.98 33.48 21.92
CA ARG A 9 -27.53 34.07 23.15
C ARG A 9 -28.92 34.67 22.93
N ARG A 10 -29.14 35.36 21.80
CA ARG A 10 -30.45 35.89 21.40
C ARG A 10 -31.46 34.78 21.10
N ALA A 11 -31.01 33.70 20.44
CA ALA A 11 -31.81 32.49 20.22
C ALA A 11 -32.29 31.84 21.53
N ALA A 12 -31.41 31.71 22.54
CA ALA A 12 -31.76 31.18 23.85
C ALA A 12 -32.74 32.07 24.64
N ALA A 13 -32.76 33.37 24.35
CA ALA A 13 -33.70 34.34 24.93
C ALA A 13 -35.04 34.44 24.17
N GLY A 14 -35.19 33.74 23.03
CA GLY A 14 -36.39 33.81 22.18
C GLY A 14 -36.46 35.04 21.28
N GLU A 15 -35.35 35.76 21.11
CA GLU A 15 -35.26 37.02 20.36
C GLU A 15 -34.54 36.83 19.00
N LEU A 16 -35.03 35.88 18.21
CA LEU A 16 -34.48 35.55 16.88
C LEU A 16 -35.12 36.40 15.78
N SER A 17 -34.31 37.02 14.93
CA SER A 17 -34.78 37.60 13.67
C SER A 17 -34.70 36.58 12.53
N GLU A 18 -35.47 36.77 11.46
CA GLU A 18 -35.47 35.87 10.29
C GLU A 18 -34.07 35.73 9.63
N ALA A 19 -33.25 36.79 9.70
CA ALA A 19 -31.86 36.78 9.24
C ALA A 19 -30.95 35.96 10.18
N ASP A 20 -31.18 36.02 11.49
CA ASP A 20 -30.48 35.22 12.48
C ASP A 20 -30.86 33.72 12.36
N GLU A 21 -32.13 33.42 12.06
CA GLU A 21 -32.61 32.06 11.79
C GLU A 21 -31.95 31.44 10.56
N THR A 22 -31.86 32.20 9.47
CA THR A 22 -31.21 31.74 8.23
C THR A 22 -29.71 31.48 8.46
N ALA A 23 -29.03 32.40 9.17
CA ALA A 23 -27.61 32.24 9.50
C ALA A 23 -27.34 31.04 10.45
N LEU A 24 -28.27 30.73 11.35
CA LEU A 24 -28.23 29.53 12.18
C LEU A 24 -28.52 28.25 11.38
N ALA A 25 -29.47 28.28 10.45
CA ALA A 25 -29.80 27.13 9.60
C ALA A 25 -28.59 26.69 8.76
N ASP A 26 -27.89 27.63 8.14
CA ASP A 26 -26.67 27.33 7.37
C ASP A 26 -25.57 26.71 8.24
N ARG A 27 -25.41 27.21 9.47
CA ARG A 27 -24.48 26.66 10.47
C ARG A 27 -24.85 25.25 10.91
N VAL A 28 -26.14 24.99 11.12
CA VAL A 28 -26.63 23.66 11.48
C VAL A 28 -26.38 22.68 10.35
N VAL A 29 -26.62 23.08 9.10
CA VAL A 29 -26.33 22.26 7.91
C VAL A 29 -24.84 21.97 7.79
N GLU A 30 -23.98 22.96 8.01
CA GLU A 30 -22.52 22.78 8.01
C GLU A 30 -22.05 21.84 9.13
N ALA A 31 -22.59 21.99 10.34
CA ALA A 31 -22.30 21.11 11.47
C ALA A 31 -22.76 19.67 11.23
N LEU A 32 -23.93 19.47 10.63
CA LEU A 32 -24.43 18.14 10.25
C LEU A 32 -23.57 17.47 9.18
N ARG A 33 -23.09 18.22 8.18
CA ARG A 33 -22.15 17.71 7.17
C ARG A 33 -20.81 17.31 7.80
N LEU A 34 -20.31 18.11 8.74
CA LEU A 34 -19.09 17.80 9.47
C LEU A 34 -19.27 16.53 10.32
N TYR A 35 -20.40 16.40 11.01
CA TYR A 35 -20.76 15.21 11.78
C TYR A 35 -20.80 13.95 10.91
N ASP A 36 -21.48 14.00 9.76
CA ASP A 36 -21.54 12.87 8.82
C ASP A 36 -20.14 12.47 8.34
N ARG A 37 -19.28 13.45 8.07
CA ARG A 37 -17.88 13.22 7.69
C ARG A 37 -17.05 12.58 8.81
N HIS A 38 -17.34 12.89 10.08
CA HIS A 38 -16.73 12.20 11.24
C HIS A 38 -17.18 10.73 11.31
N VAL A 39 -18.48 10.46 11.13
CA VAL A 39 -19.01 9.09 11.11
C VAL A 39 -18.37 8.28 9.99
N GLN A 40 -18.28 8.86 8.79
CA GLN A 40 -17.66 8.21 7.64
C GLN A 40 -16.16 7.94 7.84
N LEU A 41 -15.42 8.85 8.48
CA LEU A 41 -14.03 8.58 8.88
C LEU A 41 -13.96 7.38 9.83
N GLY A 42 -14.83 7.30 10.83
CA GLY A 42 -14.89 6.17 11.75
C GLY A 42 -15.08 4.83 11.02
N MET A 43 -15.98 4.79 10.05
CA MET A 43 -16.20 3.60 9.20
C MET A 43 -14.97 3.26 8.36
N GLU A 44 -14.36 4.25 7.70
CA GLU A 44 -13.15 4.03 6.87
C GLU A 44 -11.95 3.55 7.70
N LEU A 45 -11.83 4.00 8.96
CA LEU A 45 -10.80 3.53 9.89
C LEU A 45 -11.06 2.11 10.38
N GLN A 46 -12.33 1.75 10.60
CA GLN A 46 -12.71 0.37 10.92
C GLN A 46 -12.43 -0.56 9.75
N ASP A 47 -12.79 -0.15 8.53
CA ASP A 47 -12.55 -0.89 7.28
C ASP A 47 -11.06 -1.01 6.94
N ALA A 48 -10.23 -0.07 7.40
CA ALA A 48 -8.79 -0.15 7.24
C ALA A 48 -8.20 -1.38 7.96
N ASN A 49 -8.85 -1.90 9.01
CA ASN A 49 -8.49 -3.15 9.70
C ASN A 49 -6.98 -3.27 10.04
N GLY A 50 -6.39 -2.18 10.53
CA GLY A 50 -4.96 -2.12 10.90
C GLY A 50 -3.99 -1.81 9.75
N ASP A 51 -4.47 -1.62 8.52
CA ASP A 51 -3.66 -1.14 7.39
C ASP A 51 -3.36 0.36 7.56
N GLU A 52 -2.14 0.67 8.01
CA GLU A 52 -1.66 2.04 8.27
C GLU A 52 -1.78 2.93 7.03
N ILE A 53 -1.61 2.40 5.81
CA ILE A 53 -1.73 3.18 4.57
C ILE A 53 -3.19 3.54 4.32
N LYS A 54 -4.13 2.59 4.48
CA LYS A 54 -5.56 2.86 4.31
C LYS A 54 -6.07 3.83 5.38
N ALA A 55 -5.63 3.66 6.63
CA ALA A 55 -5.99 4.56 7.72
C ALA A 55 -5.49 6.00 7.46
N LEU A 56 -4.23 6.16 7.03
CA LEU A 56 -3.68 7.47 6.69
C LEU A 56 -4.37 8.10 5.46
N GLN A 57 -4.76 7.30 4.46
CA GLN A 57 -5.53 7.80 3.31
C GLN A 57 -6.93 8.28 3.71
N ALA A 58 -7.61 7.55 4.61
CA ALA A 58 -8.90 7.96 5.16
C ALA A 58 -8.77 9.30 5.92
N VAL A 59 -7.74 9.44 6.76
CA VAL A 59 -7.42 10.69 7.46
C VAL A 59 -7.12 11.82 6.48
N CYS A 60 -6.30 11.62 5.45
CA CYS A 60 -6.02 12.66 4.44
C CYS A 60 -7.27 13.14 3.70
N ARG A 61 -8.16 12.22 3.28
CA ARG A 61 -9.42 12.57 2.62
C ARG A 61 -10.33 13.37 3.55
N TYR A 62 -10.46 12.93 4.79
CA TYR A 62 -11.21 13.62 5.83
C TYR A 62 -10.70 15.06 6.02
N LEU A 63 -9.39 15.23 6.25
CA LEU A 63 -8.79 16.55 6.47
C LEU A 63 -8.95 17.49 5.25
N SER A 64 -8.89 16.96 4.02
CA SER A 64 -9.12 17.77 2.81
C SER A 64 -10.57 18.25 2.65
N GLN A 65 -11.51 17.56 3.29
CA GLN A 65 -12.94 17.84 3.18
C GLN A 65 -13.47 18.70 4.34
N THR A 66 -12.71 18.84 5.44
CA THR A 66 -13.10 19.64 6.61
C THR A 66 -12.41 21.00 6.68
N ALA A 67 -12.03 21.58 5.54
CA ALA A 67 -11.38 22.89 5.42
C ALA A 67 -10.07 23.05 6.22
N ILE A 68 -9.38 21.95 6.54
CA ILE A 68 -8.10 21.98 7.24
C ILE A 68 -7.00 22.34 6.25
N PRO A 69 -6.09 23.29 6.59
CA PRO A 69 -5.05 23.73 5.67
C PRO A 69 -4.16 22.58 5.17
N PRO A 70 -3.79 22.57 3.88
CA PRO A 70 -2.99 21.50 3.28
C PRO A 70 -1.69 21.18 4.02
N TRP A 71 -1.04 22.18 4.65
CA TRP A 71 0.20 21.99 5.40
C TRP A 71 0.04 21.09 6.64
N MET A 72 -1.16 21.00 7.24
CA MET A 72 -1.44 20.04 8.32
C MET A 72 -1.59 18.62 7.80
N THR A 73 -1.96 18.45 6.51
CA THR A 73 -2.09 17.13 5.87
C THR A 73 -0.77 16.59 5.32
N MET A 74 0.21 17.48 5.09
CA MET A 74 1.51 17.13 4.49
C MET A 74 2.29 16.03 5.23
N PRO A 75 2.37 16.01 6.59
CA PRO A 75 3.06 14.93 7.30
C PRO A 75 2.44 13.55 7.04
N PHE A 76 1.12 13.48 6.92
CA PHE A 76 0.42 12.23 6.61
C PHE A 76 0.67 11.79 5.16
N TRP A 77 0.70 12.72 4.20
CA TRP A 77 1.08 12.42 2.82
C TRP A 77 2.52 11.94 2.67
N LEU A 78 3.46 12.55 3.40
CA LEU A 78 4.85 12.10 3.46
C LEU A 78 4.92 10.70 4.08
N ARG A 79 4.23 10.45 5.20
CA ARG A 79 4.18 9.13 5.82
C ARG A 79 3.54 8.06 4.94
N ILE A 80 2.47 8.38 4.21
CA ILE A 80 1.88 7.47 3.18
C ILE A 80 2.92 7.15 2.12
N THR A 81 3.69 8.15 1.69
CA THR A 81 4.75 8.00 0.69
C THR A 81 5.87 7.10 1.22
N ASP A 82 6.27 7.26 2.48
CA ASP A 82 7.28 6.44 3.15
C ASP A 82 6.78 5.01 3.40
N LEU A 83 5.54 4.81 3.80
CA LEU A 83 4.94 3.48 4.00
C LEU A 83 4.70 2.73 2.68
N ARG A 84 4.53 3.48 1.59
CA ARG A 84 4.60 2.91 0.23
C ARG A 84 6.02 2.53 -0.15
N ALA A 85 7.04 3.08 0.52
CA ALA A 85 8.42 2.76 0.23
C ALA A 85 8.74 1.31 0.65
N PRO A 86 9.52 0.57 -0.17
CA PRO A 86 9.74 -0.86 0.03
C PRO A 86 10.43 -1.22 1.35
N GLU A 87 11.27 -0.33 1.89
CA GLU A 87 12.03 -0.53 3.13
C GLU A 87 11.23 -0.49 4.44
N PHE A 88 10.02 0.08 4.47
CA PHE A 88 9.20 0.20 5.70
C PHE A 88 8.12 -0.88 5.83
N ARG A 89 8.16 -1.94 5.02
CA ARG A 89 7.18 -3.04 5.05
C ARG A 89 7.70 -4.26 5.82
N GLU A 90 7.30 -4.41 7.08
CA GLU A 90 7.64 -5.59 7.89
C GLU A 90 6.53 -6.66 8.04
N SER A 91 5.23 -6.39 7.82
CA SER A 91 4.17 -7.41 8.03
C SER A 91 2.83 -7.12 7.32
N SER A 92 1.93 -8.11 7.34
CA SER A 92 0.82 -8.49 6.45
C SER A 92 -0.40 -7.56 6.29
N ALA A 93 -0.21 -6.29 5.91
CA ALA A 93 -1.08 -5.82 4.83
C ALA A 93 -0.70 -6.71 3.63
N SER A 94 -1.66 -7.37 2.98
CA SER A 94 -1.36 -8.06 1.72
C SER A 94 -0.48 -7.10 0.91
N LEU A 95 0.77 -7.50 0.59
CA LEU A 95 1.55 -6.76 -0.40
C LEU A 95 0.53 -6.45 -1.51
N PRO A 96 0.30 -5.17 -1.89
CA PRO A 96 -0.61 -4.87 -2.99
C PRO A 96 -0.26 -5.86 -4.08
N GLU A 97 -1.23 -6.56 -4.67
CA GLU A 97 -0.95 -7.71 -5.56
C GLU A 97 0.22 -7.43 -6.51
N ALA A 98 0.29 -6.20 -7.03
CA ALA A 98 1.38 -5.65 -7.85
C ALA A 98 2.82 -5.83 -7.32
N GLN A 99 3.04 -5.95 -5.99
CA GLN A 99 4.34 -6.24 -5.39
C GLN A 99 4.49 -7.68 -4.89
N LEU A 100 3.37 -8.37 -4.67
CA LEU A 100 3.35 -9.78 -4.27
C LEU A 100 3.76 -10.67 -5.46
N TRP A 101 3.12 -10.49 -6.61
CA TRP A 101 3.31 -11.31 -7.82
C TRP A 101 4.76 -11.29 -8.33
N PRO A 102 5.46 -10.13 -8.44
CA PRO A 102 6.88 -10.10 -8.79
C PRO A 102 7.78 -10.90 -7.84
N LYS A 103 7.49 -10.84 -6.53
CA LYS A 103 8.29 -11.52 -5.50
C LYS A 103 7.99 -13.02 -5.45
N THR A 104 6.73 -13.42 -5.66
CA THR A 104 6.37 -14.84 -5.79
C THR A 104 6.97 -15.44 -7.06
N PHE A 105 6.96 -14.73 -8.19
CA PHE A 105 7.62 -15.14 -9.44
C PHE A 105 9.12 -15.32 -9.23
N ALA A 106 9.82 -14.30 -8.72
CA ALA A 106 11.26 -14.35 -8.46
C ALA A 106 11.63 -15.48 -7.48
N SER A 107 10.82 -15.68 -6.43
CA SER A 107 11.00 -16.77 -5.46
C SER A 107 10.80 -18.15 -6.08
N ALA A 108 9.76 -18.32 -6.91
CA ALA A 108 9.47 -19.57 -7.62
C ALA A 108 10.57 -19.87 -8.65
N ALA A 109 11.09 -18.87 -9.36
CA ALA A 109 12.19 -19.04 -10.31
C ALA A 109 13.44 -19.58 -9.61
N ILE A 110 13.81 -19.05 -8.42
CA ILE A 110 14.94 -19.57 -7.62
C ILE A 110 14.74 -21.05 -7.27
N SER A 111 13.53 -21.42 -6.86
CA SER A 111 13.21 -22.83 -6.59
C SER A 111 13.34 -23.69 -7.85
N GLN A 112 12.89 -23.21 -9.00
CA GLN A 112 12.96 -23.97 -10.24
C GLN A 112 14.40 -24.11 -10.75
N TYR A 113 15.24 -23.06 -10.69
CA TYR A 113 16.67 -23.16 -10.98
C TYR A 113 17.36 -24.27 -10.18
N LYS A 114 16.96 -24.43 -8.91
CA LYS A 114 17.48 -25.51 -8.05
C LYS A 114 16.93 -26.88 -8.48
N ILE A 115 15.64 -26.98 -8.77
CA ILE A 115 14.97 -28.23 -9.17
C ILE A 115 15.56 -28.77 -10.49
N LEU A 116 15.83 -27.88 -11.45
CA LEU A 116 16.43 -28.22 -12.73
C LEU A 116 17.96 -28.41 -12.65
N HIS A 117 18.55 -28.32 -11.46
CA HIS A 117 20.00 -28.43 -11.22
C HIS A 117 20.87 -27.44 -12.01
N LEU A 118 20.28 -26.32 -12.47
CA LEU A 118 20.99 -25.30 -13.24
C LEU A 118 21.85 -24.42 -12.32
N ARG A 119 21.38 -24.11 -11.10
CA ARG A 119 22.07 -23.23 -10.13
C ARG A 119 21.78 -23.64 -8.68
N THR A 120 22.71 -23.31 -7.77
CA THR A 120 22.44 -23.38 -6.32
C THR A 120 21.41 -22.31 -5.92
N ILE A 121 20.75 -22.46 -4.77
CA ILE A 121 19.77 -21.46 -4.27
C ILE A 121 20.42 -20.07 -4.14
N SER A 122 21.65 -20.01 -3.61
CA SER A 122 22.39 -18.76 -3.43
C SER A 122 22.71 -18.12 -4.78
N ASP A 123 23.19 -18.89 -5.74
CA ASP A 123 23.57 -18.36 -7.05
C ASP A 123 22.35 -17.97 -7.89
N ALA A 124 21.27 -18.74 -7.80
CA ALA A 124 19.98 -18.39 -8.39
C ALA A 124 19.42 -17.09 -7.79
N ALA A 125 19.51 -16.90 -6.47
CA ALA A 125 19.07 -15.66 -5.83
C ALA A 125 19.87 -14.44 -6.31
N LYS A 126 21.21 -14.55 -6.43
CA LYS A 126 22.06 -13.49 -6.97
C LYS A 126 21.73 -13.21 -8.44
N HIS A 127 21.49 -14.26 -9.23
CA HIS A 127 21.13 -14.15 -10.64
C HIS A 127 19.80 -13.43 -10.82
N VAL A 128 18.74 -13.88 -10.13
CA VAL A 128 17.41 -13.27 -10.17
C VAL A 128 17.42 -11.85 -9.62
N ALA A 129 18.19 -11.57 -8.57
CA ALA A 129 18.37 -10.21 -8.04
C ALA A 129 18.97 -9.25 -9.08
N LYS A 130 19.95 -9.72 -9.87
CA LYS A 130 20.55 -8.92 -10.95
C LYS A 130 19.53 -8.56 -12.03
N LEU A 131 18.62 -9.48 -12.36
CA LEU A 131 17.59 -9.26 -13.38
C LEU A 131 16.45 -8.37 -12.88
N THR A 132 16.03 -8.55 -11.63
CA THR A 132 14.86 -7.87 -11.07
C THR A 132 15.17 -6.54 -10.37
N GLY A 133 16.42 -6.32 -9.98
CA GLY A 133 16.83 -5.18 -9.16
C GLY A 133 16.28 -5.25 -7.72
N PHE A 134 15.83 -6.42 -7.28
CA PHE A 134 15.50 -6.73 -5.89
C PHE A 134 16.74 -7.10 -5.10
N ASP A 135 16.70 -6.86 -3.80
CA ASP A 135 17.76 -7.33 -2.92
C ASP A 135 17.73 -8.86 -2.79
N HIS A 136 18.92 -9.48 -2.87
CA HIS A 136 19.04 -10.93 -2.88
C HIS A 136 18.71 -11.57 -1.52
N GLU A 137 19.03 -10.92 -0.40
CA GLU A 137 18.68 -11.38 0.94
C GLU A 137 17.17 -11.28 1.16
N MET A 138 16.56 -10.20 0.66
CA MET A 138 15.11 -10.03 0.67
C MET A 138 14.39 -11.15 -0.07
N ILE A 139 14.82 -11.52 -1.29
CA ILE A 139 14.16 -12.61 -2.05
C ILE A 139 14.34 -13.96 -1.33
N LEU A 140 15.52 -14.23 -0.75
CA LEU A 140 15.75 -15.46 0.03
C LEU A 140 14.87 -15.52 1.27
N ALA A 141 14.76 -14.42 2.01
CA ALA A 141 13.88 -14.33 3.18
C ALA A 141 12.41 -14.48 2.80
N PHE A 142 11.99 -13.91 1.66
CA PHE A 142 10.64 -14.04 1.13
C PHE A 142 10.35 -15.50 0.75
N ARG A 143 11.26 -16.15 0.02
CA ARG A 143 11.16 -17.56 -0.35
C ARG A 143 11.05 -18.45 0.88
N LYS A 144 11.95 -18.26 1.86
CA LYS A 144 11.95 -19.04 3.11
C LYS A 144 10.62 -18.92 3.84
N ARG A 145 10.10 -17.68 3.97
CA ARG A 145 8.79 -17.43 4.57
C ARG A 145 7.66 -18.12 3.79
N THR A 146 7.65 -18.01 2.46
CA THR A 146 6.59 -18.60 1.60
C THR A 146 6.56 -20.13 1.62
N ILE A 147 7.71 -20.77 1.86
CA ILE A 147 7.82 -22.23 1.94
C ILE A 147 7.46 -22.75 3.34
N ASP A 148 7.47 -21.89 4.36
CA ASP A 148 7.02 -22.24 5.71
C ASP A 148 5.55 -22.69 5.70
N GLU A 149 5.24 -23.76 6.42
CA GLU A 149 3.89 -24.34 6.47
C GLU A 149 2.85 -23.38 7.06
N ARG A 150 3.31 -22.38 7.83
CA ARG A 150 2.47 -21.32 8.39
C ARG A 150 1.84 -20.41 7.33
N GLU A 151 2.34 -20.41 6.11
CA GLU A 151 1.80 -19.64 4.98
C GLU A 151 0.84 -20.46 4.10
N LYS A 152 0.51 -21.71 4.47
CA LYS A 152 -0.50 -22.49 3.73
C LYS A 152 -1.85 -21.74 3.72
N GLY A 153 -2.43 -21.57 2.53
CA GLY A 153 -3.69 -20.87 2.33
C GLY A 153 -3.59 -19.35 2.16
N THR A 154 -2.39 -18.76 2.15
CA THR A 154 -2.22 -17.32 1.87
C THR A 154 -2.11 -17.02 0.36
N VAL A 155 -2.48 -15.81 -0.06
CA VAL A 155 -2.31 -15.33 -1.45
C VAL A 155 -0.84 -15.41 -1.88
N ARG A 156 0.10 -15.20 -0.94
CA ARG A 156 1.54 -15.36 -1.16
C ARG A 156 1.89 -16.78 -1.59
N ARG A 157 1.37 -17.77 -0.87
CA ARG A 157 1.59 -19.18 -1.18
C ARG A 157 0.92 -19.57 -2.48
N ALA A 158 -0.33 -19.16 -2.70
CA ALA A 158 -1.05 -19.42 -3.94
C ALA A 158 -0.32 -18.86 -5.17
N GLY A 159 0.18 -17.63 -5.10
CA GLY A 159 0.95 -17.03 -6.20
C GLY A 159 2.31 -17.70 -6.43
N TYR A 160 2.96 -18.18 -5.38
CA TYR A 160 4.20 -18.97 -5.51
C TYR A 160 3.94 -20.33 -6.17
N ASP A 161 2.92 -21.05 -5.72
CA ASP A 161 2.56 -22.36 -6.27
C ASP A 161 2.11 -22.23 -7.75
N HIS A 162 1.37 -21.16 -8.08
CA HIS A 162 0.99 -20.84 -9.46
C HIS A 162 2.21 -20.70 -10.39
N TYR A 163 3.20 -19.88 -10.01
CA TYR A 163 4.38 -19.69 -10.87
C TYR A 163 5.31 -20.90 -10.90
N LEU A 164 5.39 -21.66 -9.79
CA LEU A 164 6.14 -22.91 -9.80
C LEU A 164 5.53 -23.90 -10.80
N GLU A 165 4.21 -23.96 -10.91
CA GLU A 165 3.53 -24.78 -11.90
C GLU A 165 3.75 -24.25 -13.33
N TYR A 166 3.64 -22.94 -13.53
CA TYR A 166 3.98 -22.30 -14.81
C TYR A 166 5.39 -22.67 -15.27
N PHE A 167 6.39 -22.57 -14.40
CA PHE A 167 7.77 -22.89 -14.76
C PHE A 167 8.02 -24.37 -15.07
N LYS A 168 7.21 -25.29 -14.57
CA LYS A 168 7.31 -26.71 -14.96
C LYS A 168 6.86 -26.94 -16.40
N SER A 169 6.05 -26.04 -16.97
CA SER A 169 5.64 -26.12 -18.37
C SER A 169 6.72 -25.68 -19.37
N ILE A 170 7.82 -25.09 -18.87
CA ILE A 170 8.94 -24.64 -19.70
C ILE A 170 10.00 -25.76 -19.79
N PRO A 171 10.44 -26.14 -21.00
CA PRO A 171 11.56 -27.08 -21.18
C PRO A 171 12.83 -26.61 -20.48
N ALA A 172 13.64 -27.56 -19.97
CA ALA A 172 14.83 -27.24 -19.20
C ALA A 172 15.87 -26.47 -20.02
N GLU A 173 16.05 -26.81 -21.30
CA GLU A 173 16.94 -26.09 -22.22
C GLU A 173 16.54 -24.63 -22.48
N ASP A 174 15.23 -24.33 -22.44
CA ASP A 174 14.70 -23.00 -22.74
C ASP A 174 14.50 -22.14 -21.48
N PHE A 175 14.53 -22.77 -20.30
CA PHE A 175 14.18 -22.15 -19.03
C PHE A 175 14.94 -20.86 -18.75
N GLU A 176 16.27 -20.85 -18.91
CA GLU A 176 17.05 -19.64 -18.63
C GLU A 176 16.66 -18.48 -19.54
N ALA A 177 16.43 -18.75 -20.83
CA ALA A 177 16.08 -17.72 -21.81
C ALA A 177 14.67 -17.16 -21.57
N THR A 178 13.69 -18.03 -21.32
CA THR A 178 12.31 -17.62 -21.04
C THR A 178 12.23 -16.83 -19.74
N VAL A 179 12.81 -17.35 -18.65
CA VAL A 179 12.78 -16.68 -17.35
C VAL A 179 13.53 -15.36 -17.36
N PHE A 180 14.61 -15.24 -18.14
CA PHE A 180 15.30 -13.97 -18.32
C PHE A 180 14.37 -12.90 -18.90
N VAL A 181 13.62 -13.22 -19.96
CA VAL A 181 12.69 -12.29 -20.61
C VAL A 181 11.59 -11.88 -19.65
N ASP A 182 10.99 -12.85 -18.95
CA ASP A 182 9.87 -12.58 -18.04
C ASP A 182 10.31 -11.78 -16.80
N LEU A 183 11.45 -12.11 -16.20
CA LEU A 183 12.01 -11.35 -15.08
C LEU A 183 12.35 -9.91 -15.49
N ALA A 184 12.87 -9.72 -16.70
CA ALA A 184 13.18 -8.39 -17.21
C ALA A 184 11.91 -7.54 -17.36
N GLN A 185 10.80 -8.13 -17.85
CA GLN A 185 9.52 -7.44 -17.97
C GLN A 185 8.92 -7.04 -16.61
N ILE A 186 9.05 -7.91 -15.60
CA ILE A 186 8.63 -7.64 -14.21
C ILE A 186 9.40 -6.47 -13.58
N SER A 187 10.61 -6.20 -14.07
CA SER A 187 11.58 -5.25 -13.50
C SER A 187 11.63 -3.88 -14.17
N ALA A 188 10.74 -3.59 -15.12
CA ALA A 188 10.75 -2.39 -15.97
C ALA A 188 10.43 -1.04 -15.25
N ILE A 189 10.87 -0.87 -14.00
CA ILE A 189 11.19 0.44 -13.42
C ILE A 189 12.73 0.59 -13.45
N PRO A 190 13.29 1.49 -14.29
CA PRO A 190 14.73 1.51 -14.57
C PRO A 190 15.61 1.71 -13.32
N ALA A 191 16.65 0.88 -13.21
CA ALA A 191 17.63 0.88 -12.12
C ALA A 191 18.36 2.23 -11.92
N GLU A 192 18.39 3.09 -12.93
CA GLU A 192 19.04 4.40 -12.91
C GLU A 192 18.42 5.36 -11.88
N LYS A 193 17.14 5.23 -11.55
CA LYS A 193 16.49 6.08 -10.53
C LYS A 193 16.82 5.68 -9.08
N LYS A 194 17.41 4.51 -8.84
CA LYS A 194 17.73 4.03 -7.47
C LYS A 194 19.06 4.55 -6.91
N ARG A 195 19.98 5.04 -7.75
CA ARG A 195 21.30 5.55 -7.30
C ARG A 195 21.32 7.03 -6.94
N ALA A 196 20.32 7.81 -7.36
CA ALA A 196 20.25 9.25 -7.09
C ALA A 196 19.91 9.62 -5.62
N HIS A 197 19.42 8.67 -4.81
CA HIS A 197 19.02 8.90 -3.41
C HIS A 197 20.06 8.46 -2.37
N ARG A 198 21.30 8.15 -2.78
CA ARG A 198 22.40 7.77 -1.86
C ARG A 198 23.52 8.81 -1.75
N LYS A 199 23.27 10.07 -2.13
CA LYS A 199 24.15 11.21 -1.84
C LYS A 199 23.35 12.36 -1.27
#